data_AF-A0A847ED62-F1
#
_entry.id   AF-A0A847ED62-F1
#
_cell.length_a   1.000
_cell.length_b   1.000
_cell.length_c   1.000
_cell.angle_alpha   90.00
_cell.angle_beta   90.00
_cell.angle_gamma   90.00
#
_symmetry.space_group_name_H-M   'P 1'
#
loop_
_entity.id
_entity.type
_entity.pdbx_description
1 polymer ?
#
loop_
_entity_poly.entity_id
_entity_poly.type
_entity_poly.pdbx_seq_one_letter_code
_entity_poly.pdbx_strand_id
1 'polypeptide(L)' 'MMTEERRGQIALMFLKLKLQEEGVRLRPNDFRRQVGNWAKALGITTEEAMAFAEGLVRELVEVIFSPNSPNHGGWEM' A
#
# COMPACT_ATOMS: atom_id res chain seq x y z
N MET A 1 17.98 -21.09 0.53
CA MET A 1 17.58 -21.03 -0.89
C MET A 1 16.36 -20.12 -0.99
N MET A 2 16.25 -19.28 -2.02
CA MET A 2 15.12 -18.35 -2.18
C MET A 2 13.97 -19.06 -2.90
N THR A 3 12.81 -19.19 -2.26
CA THR A 3 11.59 -19.71 -2.90
C THR A 3 10.77 -18.58 -3.53
N GLU A 4 9.90 -18.91 -4.47
CA GLU A 4 8.96 -17.97 -5.11
C GLU A 4 8.04 -17.30 -4.09
N GLU A 5 7.49 -18.09 -3.16
CA GLU A 5 6.68 -17.59 -2.04
C GLU A 5 7.49 -16.61 -1.17
N ARG A 6 8.72 -16.97 -0.81
CA ARG A 6 9.58 -16.09 0.00
C ARG A 6 9.91 -14.80 -0.73
N ARG A 7 10.13 -14.86 -2.05
CA ARG A 7 10.35 -13.66 -2.89
C ARG A 7 9.12 -12.76 -2.89
N GLY A 8 7.92 -13.33 -3.00
CA GLY A 8 6.66 -12.59 -2.92
C GLY A 8 6.47 -11.88 -1.57
N GLN A 9 6.75 -12.58 -0.46
CA GLN A 9 6.72 -11.99 0.88
C GLN A 9 7.70 -10.81 1.01
N ILE A 10 8.94 -10.97 0.53
CA ILE A 10 9.95 -9.92 0.57
C ILE A 10 9.51 -8.73 -0.28
N ALA A 11 8.99 -8.96 -1.50
CA ALA A 11 8.49 -7.88 -2.35
C ALA A 11 7.38 -7.06 -1.68
N LEU A 12 6.46 -7.74 -0.99
CA LEU A 12 5.40 -7.08 -0.23
C LEU A 12 5.96 -6.23 0.92
N MET A 13 6.93 -6.73 1.67
CA MET A 13 7.58 -5.99 2.76
C MET A 13 8.29 -4.73 2.25
N PHE A 14 9.05 -4.83 1.16
CA PHE A 14 9.72 -3.68 0.54
C PHE A 14 8.72 -2.64 0.03
N LEU A 15 7.62 -3.08 -0.58
CA LEU A 15 6.56 -2.17 -1.04
C LEU A 15 5.95 -1.41 0.15
N LYS A 16 5.62 -2.10 1.24
CA LYS A 16 5.07 -1.46 2.46
C LYS A 16 6.03 -0.43 3.04
N LEU A 17 7.31 -0.79 3.18
CA LEU A 17 8.33 0.14 3.68
C LEU A 17 8.44 1.39 2.80
N LYS A 18 8.48 1.22 1.48
CA LYS A 18 8.53 2.33 0.53
C LYS A 18 7.30 3.24 0.64
N LEU A 19 6.10 2.67 0.74
CA LEU A 19 4.86 3.45 0.88
C LEU A 19 4.77 4.20 2.23
N GLN A 20 5.38 3.66 3.29
CA GLN A 20 5.51 4.35 4.57
C GLN A 20 6.45 5.56 4.46
N GLU A 21 7.58 5.42 3.78
CA GLU A 21 8.57 6.49 3.60
C GLU A 21 8.10 7.60 2.67
N GLU A 22 7.49 7.24 1.52
CA GLU A 22 7.05 8.21 0.50
C GLU A 22 5.67 8.80 0.78
N GLY A 23 4.86 8.12 1.62
CA GLY A 23 3.46 8.43 1.83
C GLY A 23 2.58 8.09 0.62
N VAL A 24 1.27 7.93 0.85
CA VAL A 24 0.31 7.57 -0.20
C VAL A 24 -0.69 8.70 -0.43
N ARG A 25 -0.76 9.21 -1.66
CA ARG A 25 -1.77 10.19 -2.07
C ARG A 25 -3.05 9.48 -2.49
N LEU A 26 -3.97 9.31 -1.54
CA LEU A 26 -5.28 8.71 -1.75
C LEU A 26 -6.30 9.75 -2.22
N ARG A 27 -6.19 10.24 -3.46
CA ARG A 27 -7.30 10.97 -4.09
C ARG A 27 -8.25 9.95 -4.72
N PRO A 28 -9.52 9.82 -4.28
CA PRO A 28 -10.38 8.67 -4.63
C PRO A 28 -10.50 8.40 -6.15
N ASN A 29 -10.73 9.44 -6.94
CA ASN A 29 -10.87 9.33 -8.40
C ASN A 29 -9.55 9.00 -9.10
N ASP A 30 -8.42 9.50 -8.57
CA ASP A 30 -7.10 9.27 -9.15
C ASP A 30 -6.55 7.91 -8.75
N PHE A 31 -6.86 7.43 -7.54
CA PHE A 31 -6.39 6.16 -7.01
C PHE A 31 -7.01 4.98 -7.76
N ARG A 32 -8.35 4.94 -7.89
CA ARG A 32 -9.03 3.87 -8.64
C ARG A 32 -8.56 3.82 -10.10
N ARG A 33 -8.36 4.98 -10.73
CA ARG A 33 -7.84 5.07 -12.11
C ARG A 33 -6.41 4.54 -12.20
N GLN A 34 -5.54 4.91 -11.26
CA GLN A 34 -4.16 4.41 -11.21
C GLN A 34 -4.11 2.89 -11.01
N VAL A 35 -4.90 2.36 -10.07
CA VAL A 35 -5.01 0.91 -9.85
C VAL A 35 -5.48 0.19 -11.10
N GLY A 36 -6.48 0.72 -11.81
CA GLY A 36 -6.92 0.16 -13.09
C GLY A 36 -5.84 0.20 -14.19
N ASN A 37 -5.01 1.25 -14.23
CA ASN A 37 -3.88 1.30 -15.15
C ASN A 37 -2.79 0.28 -14.80
N TRP A 38 -2.49 0.10 -13.51
CA TRP A 38 -1.56 -0.94 -13.05
C TRP A 38 -2.08 -2.34 -13.32
N ALA A 39 -3.37 -2.60 -13.11
CA ALA A 39 -4.00 -3.88 -13.42
C ALA A 39 -3.76 -4.27 -14.88
N LYS A 40 -4.02 -3.34 -15.82
CA LYS A 40 -3.74 -3.53 -17.24
C LYS A 40 -2.27 -3.80 -17.53
N ALA A 41 -1.35 -3.06 -16.90
CA ALA A 41 0.08 -3.22 -17.11
C ALA A 41 0.62 -4.56 -16.56
N LEU A 42 0.02 -5.06 -15.48
CA LEU A 42 0.38 -6.31 -14.82
C LEU A 42 -0.33 -7.53 -15.41
N GLY A 43 -1.31 -7.33 -16.30
CA GLY A 43 -2.10 -8.41 -16.89
C GLY A 43 -3.08 -9.06 -15.90
N ILE A 44 -3.51 -8.33 -14.87
CA ILE A 44 -4.47 -8.79 -13.85
C ILE A 44 -5.80 -8.05 -13.98
N THR A 45 -6.83 -8.57 -13.31
CA THR A 45 -8.14 -7.90 -13.28
C THR A 45 -8.10 -6.62 -12.42
N THR A 46 -8.98 -5.67 -12.72
CA THR A 46 -9.07 -4.45 -11.90
C THR A 46 -9.57 -4.78 -10.50
N GLU A 47 -10.45 -5.77 -10.39
CA GLU A 47 -11.00 -6.29 -9.14
C GLU A 47 -9.89 -6.87 -8.25
N GLU A 48 -9.01 -7.70 -8.81
CA GLU A 48 -7.86 -8.27 -8.11
C GLU A 48 -6.88 -7.18 -7.66
N ALA A 49 -6.56 -6.23 -8.54
CA ALA A 49 -5.68 -5.11 -8.19
C ALA A 49 -6.27 -4.22 -7.09
N MET A 50 -7.59 -3.97 -7.12
CA MET A 50 -8.30 -3.20 -6.11
C MET A 50 -8.32 -3.90 -4.76
N ALA A 51 -8.60 -5.21 -4.74
CA ALA A 51 -8.59 -6.00 -3.50
C ALA A 51 -7.21 -5.98 -2.84
N PHE A 52 -6.15 -6.14 -3.64
CA PHE A 52 -4.77 -6.04 -3.16
C PHE A 52 -4.44 -4.64 -2.62
N ALA A 53 -4.81 -3.59 -3.37
CA ALA A 53 -4.54 -2.21 -3.00
C ALA A 53 -5.31 -1.80 -1.73
N GLU A 54 -6.55 -2.25 -1.56
CA GLU A 54 -7.34 -1.99 -0.34
C GLU A 54 -6.67 -2.60 0.90
N GLY A 55 -6.23 -3.86 0.81
CA GLY A 55 -5.53 -4.53 1.92
C GLY A 55 -4.27 -3.77 2.33
N LEU A 56 -3.44 -3.38 1.34
CA LEU A 56 -2.24 -2.59 1.58
C LEU A 56 -2.53 -1.25 2.26
N VAL A 57 -3.52 -0.51 1.75
CA VAL A 57 -3.85 0.82 2.28
C VAL A 57 -4.41 0.71 3.69
N ARG A 58 -5.27 -0.28 3.97
CA ARG A 58 -5.84 -0.51 5.30
C ARG A 58 -4.74 -0.76 6.34
N GLU A 59 -3.82 -1.67 6.04
CA GLU A 59 -2.69 -1.94 6.92
C GLU A 59 -1.80 -0.71 7.14
N LEU A 60 -1.57 0.09 6.08
CA LEU A 60 -0.77 1.31 6.18
C LEU A 60 -1.44 2.36 7.08
N VAL A 61 -2.75 2.55 6.95
CA VAL A 61 -3.54 3.45 7.78
C VAL A 61 -3.51 3.00 9.24
N GLU A 62 -3.64 1.71 9.51
CA GLU A 62 -3.52 1.15 10.86
C GLU A 62 -2.14 1.47 11.48
N VAL A 63 -1.05 1.31 10.73
CA VAL A 63 0.29 1.65 11.26
C VAL A 63 0.45 3.14 11.54
N ILE A 64 -0.02 4.02 10.64
CA ILE A 64 0.17 5.47 10.75
C ILE A 64 -0.69 6.07 11.88
N PHE A 65 -1.95 5.65 11.97
CA PHE A 65 -2.97 6.26 12.85
C PHE A 65 -3.26 5.45 14.12
N SER A 66 -2.59 4.32 14.35
CA SER A 66 -2.70 3.62 15.62
C SER A 66 -2.17 4.51 16.76
N PRO A 67 -2.84 4.56 17.93
CA PRO A 67 -2.46 5.42 19.05
C PRO A 67 -1.07 5.13 19.63
N ASN A 68 -0.44 4.01 19.24
CA ASN A 68 0.94 3.65 19.60
C ASN A 68 1.95 3.95 18.46
N SER A 69 1.55 4.70 17.43
CA SER A 69 2.45 5.14 16.36
C SER A 69 3.45 6.17 16.90
N PRO A 70 4.76 6.04 16.60
CA PRO A 70 5.80 6.96 17.09
C PRO A 70 5.64 8.41 16.59
N ASN A 71 4.68 8.68 15.70
CA ASN A 71 4.39 10.01 15.15
C ASN A 71 3.29 10.79 15.89
N HIS A 72 2.95 10.43 17.14
CA HIS A 72 2.12 11.26 18.01
C HIS A 72 2.92 12.46 18.56
N GLY A 73 3.20 13.44 17.70
CA GLY A 73 3.76 14.73 18.10
C GLY A 73 3.98 15.62 16.89
N GLY A 74 3.09 16.58 16.66
CA GLY A 74 3.37 17.62 15.66
C GLY A 74 2.19 18.28 14.95
N TRP A 75 0.95 18.14 15.42
CA TRP A 75 -0.17 18.94 14.88
C TRP A 75 -1.02 19.50 16.02
N GLU A 76 -0.39 20.29 16.89
CA GLU A 76 -1.10 21.38 17.56
C GLU A 76 -0.82 22.64 16.71
N MET A 77 -1.85 23.07 15.96
CA MET A 77 -1.94 24.44 15.43
C MET A 77 -2.65 25.32 16.45
#